data_AF-A0A2W5D1H0-F1
#
_entry.id   AF-A0A2W5D1H0-F1
#
_cell.length_a   1.000
_cell.length_b   1.000
_cell.length_c   1.000
_cell.angle_alpha   90.00
_cell.angle_beta   90.00
_cell.angle_gamma   90.00
#
_symmetry.space_group_name_H-M   'P 1'
#
loop_
_entity.id
_entity.type
_entity.pdbx_description
1 polymer ?
#
loop_
_entity_poly.entity_id
_entity_poly.type
_entity_poly.pdbx_seq_one_letter_code
_entity_poly.pdbx_strand_id
1 'polypeptide(L)'
;METDALGNDTVTETRDTVKVAGWAVPRTAEPKLAGHARRTVEVELFAPVGMFRPQDAVVLPERDDVLEVIGEPENYEHNPFGWAPGLEVVNLGGTT
;
A
#
# COMPACT_ATOMS: atom_id res chain seq x y z
N MET A 1 18.51 -15.92 5.21
CA MET A 1 18.21 -15.75 3.77
C MET A 1 18.59 -17.04 3.10
N GLU A 2 17.64 -17.64 2.40
CA GLU A 2 17.89 -18.80 1.56
C GLU A 2 18.34 -18.28 0.20
N THR A 3 19.34 -18.93 -0.40
CA THR A 3 19.87 -18.57 -1.71
C THR A 3 19.64 -19.71 -2.69
N ASP A 4 19.34 -19.38 -3.95
CA ASP A 4 19.16 -20.36 -5.01
C ASP A 4 20.50 -21.00 -5.44
N ALA A 5 20.45 -21.95 -6.38
CA ALA A 5 21.64 -22.62 -6.89
C ALA A 5 22.65 -21.67 -7.59
N LEU A 6 22.23 -20.45 -7.91
CA LEU A 6 23.04 -19.41 -8.55
C LEU A 6 23.52 -18.34 -7.54
N GLY A 7 23.16 -18.48 -6.26
CA GLY A 7 23.54 -17.56 -5.20
C GLY A 7 22.66 -16.31 -5.09
N ASN A 8 21.48 -16.28 -5.74
CA ASN A 8 20.54 -15.17 -5.60
C ASN A 8 19.70 -15.34 -4.34
N ASP A 9 19.37 -14.22 -3.68
CA ASP A 9 18.43 -14.23 -2.57
C ASP A 9 17.06 -14.72 -3.04
N THR A 10 16.51 -15.70 -2.34
CA THR A 10 15.17 -16.23 -2.62
C THR A 10 14.17 -15.56 -1.69
N VAL A 11 13.06 -15.09 -2.26
CA VAL A 11 11.97 -14.45 -1.51
C VAL A 11 10.77 -15.38 -1.53
N THR A 12 10.16 -15.59 -0.35
CA THR A 12 8.91 -16.34 -0.23
C THR A 12 7.79 -15.35 0.04
N GLU A 13 6.75 -15.37 -0.80
CA GLU A 13 5.55 -14.59 -0.55
C GLU A 13 4.74 -15.20 0.60
N THR A 14 4.22 -14.33 1.46
CA THR A 14 3.26 -14.70 2.50
C THR A 14 1.97 -13.93 2.28
N ARG A 15 0.85 -14.48 2.75
CA ARG A 15 -0.47 -13.86 2.58
C ARG A 15 -1.21 -13.87 3.89
N ASP A 16 -1.62 -12.68 4.32
CA ASP A 16 -2.41 -12.46 5.51
C ASP A 16 -3.68 -11.67 5.18
N THR A 17 -4.76 -11.96 5.92
CA THR A 17 -5.98 -11.16 5.85
C THR A 17 -5.93 -10.06 6.89
N VAL A 18 -5.94 -8.81 6.42
CA VAL A 18 -5.87 -7.62 7.27
C VAL A 18 -7.23 -6.92 7.30
N LYS A 19 -7.69 -6.57 8.50
CA LYS A 19 -8.86 -5.69 8.65
C LYS A 19 -8.41 -4.24 8.55
N VAL A 20 -9.10 -3.48 7.70
CA VAL A 20 -8.83 -2.07 7.42
C VAL A 20 -10.07 -1.22 7.73
N ALA A 21 -9.90 0.09 7.88
CA ALA A 21 -11.03 0.99 8.13
C ALA A 21 -11.91 1.20 6.89
N GLY A 22 -11.33 1.03 5.69
CA GLY A 22 -12.01 1.11 4.41
C GLY A 22 -11.03 1.42 3.27
N TRP A 23 -11.57 1.62 2.07
CA TRP A 23 -10.80 2.07 0.90
C TRP A 23 -11.67 2.96 0.00
N ALA A 24 -11.02 3.76 -0.83
CA ALA A 24 -11.68 4.64 -1.79
C ALA A 24 -10.90 4.72 -3.11
N VAL A 25 -11.62 4.99 -4.21
CA VAL A 25 -10.99 5.37 -5.49
C VAL A 25 -10.78 6.89 -5.47
N PRO A 26 -9.58 7.41 -5.82
CA PRO A 26 -9.35 8.85 -5.88
C PRO A 26 -10.37 9.55 -6.78
N ARG A 27 -11.10 10.54 -6.24
CA ARG A 27 -12.18 11.26 -6.94
C ARG A 27 -11.72 12.62 -7.45
N THR A 28 -10.70 12.66 -8.29
CA THR A 28 -10.18 13.92 -8.86
C THR A 28 -10.00 13.82 -10.37
N ALA A 29 -10.18 14.95 -11.08
CA ALA A 29 -9.93 15.03 -12.53
C ALA A 29 -8.43 14.90 -12.85
N GLU A 30 -7.56 15.12 -11.87
CA GLU A 30 -6.12 14.94 -11.95
C GLU A 30 -5.73 13.70 -11.12
N PRO A 31 -4.99 12.73 -11.68
CA PRO A 31 -4.63 11.51 -10.97
C PRO A 31 -3.70 11.81 -9.80
N LYS A 32 -3.95 11.18 -8.64
CA LYS A 32 -2.99 11.17 -7.54
C LYS A 32 -1.77 10.37 -8.00
N LEU A 33 -0.58 10.97 -7.89
CA LEU A 33 0.69 10.33 -8.18
C LEU A 33 1.43 10.09 -6.86
N ALA A 34 1.87 8.87 -6.62
CA ALA A 34 2.58 8.50 -5.41
C ALA A 34 3.96 7.89 -5.69
N GLY A 35 4.83 7.98 -4.68
CA GLY A 35 6.19 7.47 -4.74
C GLY A 35 7.12 8.25 -5.68
N HIS A 36 8.39 7.85 -5.69
CA HIS A 36 9.42 8.50 -6.50
C HIS A 36 9.16 8.34 -8.02
N ALA A 37 8.62 7.20 -8.44
CA ALA A 37 8.31 6.90 -9.83
C ALA A 37 7.01 7.57 -10.33
N ARG A 38 6.31 8.33 -9.47
CA ARG A 38 5.05 9.04 -9.80
C ARG A 38 4.03 8.11 -10.47
N ARG A 39 3.72 7.00 -9.80
CA ARG A 39 2.73 6.03 -10.29
C ARG A 39 1.32 6.52 -10.00
N THR A 40 0.40 6.27 -10.92
CA THR A 40 -1.03 6.55 -10.73
C THR A 40 -1.57 5.70 -9.59
N VAL A 41 -2.20 6.35 -8.62
CA VAL A 41 -2.92 5.68 -7.54
C VAL A 41 -4.32 5.32 -8.03
N GLU A 42 -4.65 4.03 -7.95
CA GLU A 42 -5.97 3.51 -8.28
C GLU A 42 -6.88 3.44 -7.05
N VAL A 43 -6.31 3.11 -5.89
CA VAL A 43 -7.03 2.95 -4.63
C VAL A 43 -6.24 3.55 -3.48
N GLU A 44 -6.92 4.26 -2.60
CA GLU A 44 -6.43 4.68 -1.29
C GLU A 44 -7.02 3.77 -0.23
N LEU A 45 -6.17 3.05 0.50
CA LEU A 45 -6.53 2.14 1.58
C LEU A 45 -6.28 2.81 2.93
N PHE A 46 -7.26 2.78 3.83
CA PHE A 46 -7.15 3.33 5.19
C PHE A 46 -6.82 2.20 6.17
N ALA A 47 -5.53 2.00 6.43
CA ALA A 47 -5.01 0.84 7.14
C ALA A 47 -4.45 1.22 8.53
N PRO A 48 -4.35 0.25 9.47
CA PRO A 48 -3.60 0.45 10.71
C PRO A 48 -2.14 0.84 10.42
N VAL A 49 -1.60 1.77 11.22
CA VAL A 49 -0.22 2.25 11.06
C VAL A 49 0.79 1.11 11.10
N GLY A 50 1.71 1.09 10.13
CA GLY A 50 2.82 0.14 10.06
C GLY A 50 2.44 -1.27 9.60
N MET A 51 1.21 -1.45 9.11
CA MET A 51 0.71 -2.74 8.62
C MET A 51 1.20 -3.06 7.21
N PHE A 52 1.48 -2.04 6.39
CA PHE A 52 1.87 -2.21 4.98
C PHE A 52 3.23 -1.56 4.70
N ARG A 53 3.96 -2.14 3.75
CA ARG A 53 5.27 -1.68 3.27
C ARG A 53 5.26 -1.57 1.74
N PRO A 54 6.20 -0.81 1.14
CA PRO A 54 6.28 -0.66 -0.32
C PRO A 54 6.47 -1.96 -1.12
N GLN A 55 6.91 -3.06 -0.47
CA GLN A 55 7.08 -4.36 -1.10
C GLN A 55 5.81 -5.23 -1.05
N ASP A 56 4.79 -4.79 -0.32
CA ASP A 56 3.55 -5.54 -0.18
C ASP A 56 2.61 -5.30 -1.37
N ALA A 57 1.67 -6.23 -1.54
CA ALA A 57 0.59 -6.11 -2.50
C ALA A 57 -0.74 -6.54 -1.87
N VAL A 58 -1.84 -5.98 -2.38
CA VAL A 58 -3.17 -6.07 -1.80
C VAL A 58 -4.14 -6.66 -2.82
N VAL A 59 -4.94 -7.61 -2.36
CA VAL A 59 -6.14 -8.09 -3.06
C VAL A 59 -7.35 -7.59 -2.30
N LEU A 60 -8.24 -6.87 -2.99
CA LEU A 60 -9.49 -6.40 -2.40
C LEU A 60 -10.64 -7.39 -2.70
N PRO A 61 -11.60 -7.61 -1.78
CA PRO A 61 -12.65 -8.63 -1.95
C PRO A 61 -13.54 -8.46 -3.20
N GLU A 62 -13.61 -7.24 -3.75
CA GLU A 62 -14.48 -6.88 -4.89
C GLU A 62 -13.67 -6.62 -6.18
N ARG A 63 -12.40 -7.02 -6.20
CA ARG A 63 -11.49 -6.84 -7.33
C ARG A 63 -10.75 -8.13 -7.66
N ASP A 64 -10.50 -8.35 -8.94
CA ASP A 64 -9.80 -9.53 -9.44
C ASP A 64 -8.28 -9.30 -9.62
N ASP A 65 -7.84 -8.04 -9.53
CA ASP A 65 -6.44 -7.65 -9.70
C ASP A 65 -5.70 -7.48 -8.36
N VAL A 66 -4.38 -7.67 -8.43
CA VAL A 66 -3.44 -7.44 -7.32
C VAL A 66 -2.87 -6.03 -7.49
N LEU A 67 -3.00 -5.20 -6.46
CA LEU A 67 -2.47 -3.83 -6.45
C LEU A 67 -1.26 -3.73 -5.54
N GLU A 68 -0.16 -3.18 -6.03
CA GLU A 68 1.05 -2.97 -5.26
C GLU A 68 0.94 -1.73 -4.38
N VAL A 69 1.62 -1.74 -3.23
CA VAL A 69 1.81 -0.54 -2.43
C VAL A 69 2.75 0.42 -3.14
N ILE A 70 2.28 1.65 -3.38
CA ILE A 70 3.03 2.71 -4.05
C ILE A 70 3.67 3.62 -3.01
N GLY A 71 4.98 3.45 -2.82
CA GLY A 71 5.76 4.28 -1.91
C GLY A 71 5.45 4.02 -0.45
N GLU A 72 5.92 4.92 0.42
CA GLU A 72 5.67 4.83 1.86
C GLU A 72 4.22 5.24 2.19
N PRO A 73 3.53 4.51 3.10
CA PRO A 73 2.22 4.93 3.61
C PRO A 73 2.24 6.35 4.21
N GLU A 74 1.16 7.09 3.97
CA GLU A 74 1.01 8.47 4.43
C GLU A 74 0.39 8.48 5.84
N ASN A 75 1.23 8.70 6.85
CA ASN A 75 0.80 8.87 8.24
C ASN A 75 0.61 10.36 8.58
N TYR A 76 -0.63 10.73 8.94
CA TYR A 76 -1.04 12.10 9.26
C TYR A 76 -1.12 12.40 10.76
N GLU A 77 -0.65 11.52 11.64
CA GLU A 77 -0.71 11.68 13.09
C GLU A 77 0.27 12.71 13.64
N HIS A 78 1.27 13.12 12.86
CA HIS A 78 2.22 14.19 13.20
C HIS A 78 1.62 15.61 13.03
N ASN A 79 0.30 15.75 13.18
CA ASN A 79 -0.41 17.01 13.03
C ASN A 79 -0.38 17.85 14.33
N PRO A 80 -0.54 19.18 14.25
CA PRO A 80 -0.49 20.07 15.40
C PRO A 80 -1.71 19.95 16.34
N PHE A 81 -2.72 19.16 16.00
CA PHE A 81 -3.99 19.06 16.73
C PHE A 81 -4.08 17.83 17.64
N GLY A 82 -3.04 16.99 17.68
CA GLY A 82 -3.02 15.77 18.50
C GLY A 82 -4.01 14.70 18.05
N TRP A 83 -4.54 14.79 16.84
CA TRP A 83 -5.43 13.78 16.28
C TRP A 83 -4.62 12.56 15.81
N ALA A 84 -4.82 11.40 16.42
CA ALA A 84 -4.09 10.17 16.14
C ALA A 84 -5.05 8.97 16.07
N PRO A 85 -5.70 8.72 14.91
CA PRO A 85 -6.69 7.66 14.76
C PRO A 85 -6.11 6.24 14.68
N GLY A 86 -4.79 6.08 14.67
CA GLY A 86 -4.11 4.81 14.43
C GLY A 86 -4.19 4.34 12.98
N LEU A 87 -4.37 5.26 12.03
CA LEU A 87 -4.54 4.96 10.60
C LEU A 87 -3.54 5.72 9.71
N GLU A 88 -3.16 5.08 8.61
CA GLU A 88 -2.38 5.66 7.52
C GLU A 88 -3.06 5.42 6.17
N VAL A 89 -2.74 6.26 5.18
CA VAL A 89 -3.21 6.08 3.79
C VAL A 89 -2.17 5.29 3.01
N VAL A 90 -2.54 4.10 2.57
CA VAL A 90 -1.72 3.26 1.69
C VAL A 90 -2.19 3.46 0.27
N ASN A 91 -1.33 4.01 -0.58
CA ASN A 91 -1.61 4.21 -2.00
C ASN A 91 -1.38 2.90 -2.75
N LEU A 92 -2.35 2.46 -3.55
CA LEU A 92 -2.29 1.22 -4.30
C LEU A 92 -2.42 1.48 -5.81
N GLY A 93 -1.73 0.70 -6.63
CA GLY A 93 -1.92 0.71 -8.09
C GLY A 93 -1.34 -0.50 -8.80
N GLY A 94 -1.77 -0.72 -10.03
CA GLY A 94 -1.41 -1.92 -10.81
C GLY A 94 0.07 -2.00 -11.19
N THR A 95 0.53 -3.23 -11.40
CA THR A 95 1.86 -3.55 -11.95
C THR A 95 1.97 -3.00 -13.38
N THR A 96 2.74 -1.93 -13.57
CA THR A 96 3.07 -1.41 -14.92
C THR A 96 4.50 -1.76 -15.27
#